data_AF-A0A3S3JX49-F1
#
_entry.id   AF-A0A3S3JX49-F1
#
_cell.length_a   1.000
_cell.length_b   1.000
_cell.length_c   1.000
_cell.angle_alpha   90.00
_cell.angle_beta   90.00
_cell.angle_gamma   90.00
#
_symmetry.space_group_name_H-M   'P 1'
#
loop_
_entity.id
_entity.type
_entity.pdbx_description
1 polymer ?
#
loop_
_entity_poly.entity_id
_entity_poly.type
_entity_poly.pdbx_seq_one_letter_code
_entity_poly.pdbx_strand_id
1 'polypeptide(L)'
;GSVTPHHFFAELERAGSLERLVDKMKRLPGRTRTTTRELARLVWQKERGESPWPAMKRSSVAIVEPSCPADHPDRGLQCQLALEPAFQELAERASESGWTEDEIAYALLELAGARLKSNSANRETERAIDRATATR
;
A
#
# COMPACT_ATOMS: atom_id res chain seq x y z
N GLY A 1 10.37 -4.94 21.20
CA GLY A 1 9.90 -6.01 20.31
C GLY A 1 9.04 -5.34 19.28
N SER A 2 9.51 -5.31 18.04
CA SER A 2 8.80 -4.70 16.91
C SER A 2 7.41 -5.32 16.80
N VAL A 3 6.36 -4.49 16.89
CA VAL A 3 4.99 -4.95 16.64
C VAL A 3 4.85 -5.24 15.15
N THR A 4 4.66 -6.51 14.81
CA THR A 4 4.40 -6.91 13.42
C THR A 4 3.07 -6.32 12.91
N PRO A 5 2.98 -5.94 11.62
CA PRO A 5 1.78 -5.36 11.01
C PRO A 5 0.49 -6.10 11.35
N HIS A 6 0.53 -7.44 11.32
CA HIS A 6 -0.61 -8.29 11.59
C HIS A 6 -1.15 -8.14 13.02
N HIS A 7 -0.29 -7.89 14.00
CA HIS A 7 -0.72 -7.71 15.39
C HIS A 7 -1.51 -6.40 15.56
N PHE A 8 -1.11 -5.33 14.86
CA PHE A 8 -1.85 -4.07 14.89
C PHE A 8 -3.25 -4.20 14.30
N PHE A 9 -3.36 -4.78 13.10
CA PHE A 9 -4.67 -4.92 12.45
C PHE A 9 -5.60 -5.85 13.23
N ALA A 10 -5.09 -6.95 13.79
CA ALA A 10 -5.87 -7.84 14.64
C ALA A 10 -6.36 -7.14 15.92
N GLU A 11 -5.54 -6.30 16.55
CA GLU A 11 -5.95 -5.52 17.73
C GLU A 11 -6.94 -4.40 17.38
N LEU A 12 -6.77 -3.75 16.23
CA LEU A 12 -7.68 -2.72 15.74
C LEU A 12 -9.06 -3.30 15.42
N GLU A 13 -9.10 -4.43 14.72
CA GLU A 13 -10.33 -5.15 14.41
C GLU A 13 -11.01 -5.63 15.70
N ARG A 14 -10.25 -6.17 16.65
CA ARG A 14 -10.77 -6.59 17.96
C ARG A 14 -11.29 -5.42 18.81
N ALA A 15 -10.69 -4.24 18.69
CA ALA A 15 -11.17 -3.03 19.36
C ALA A 15 -12.40 -2.42 18.68
N GLY A 16 -12.64 -2.75 17.41
CA GLY A 16 -13.77 -2.29 16.60
C GLY A 16 -13.74 -0.81 16.23
N SER A 17 -12.81 -0.03 16.77
CA SER A 17 -12.56 1.36 16.44
C SER A 17 -11.23 1.81 17.02
N LEU A 18 -10.70 2.89 16.46
CA LEU A 18 -9.43 3.44 16.88
C LEU A 18 -9.49 4.06 18.27
N GLU A 19 -10.57 4.78 18.60
CA GLU A 19 -10.71 5.38 19.93
C GLU A 19 -10.73 4.32 21.04
N ARG A 20 -11.41 3.19 20.79
CA ARG A 20 -11.47 2.08 21.75
C ARG A 20 -10.13 1.39 21.94
N LEU A 21 -9.31 1.29 20.88
CA LEU A 21 -7.96 0.73 20.99
C LEU A 21 -7.07 1.64 21.85
N VAL A 22 -7.13 2.95 21.63
CA VAL A 22 -6.36 3.94 22.40
C VAL A 22 -6.78 3.94 23.87
N ASP A 23 -8.09 3.86 24.15
CA ASP A 23 -8.58 3.81 25.53
C ASP A 23 -8.16 2.51 26.25
N LYS A 24 -8.18 1.37 25.55
CA LYS A 24 -7.64 0.09 26.05
C LYS A 24 -6.16 0.21 26.41
N MET A 25 -5.35 0.85 25.56
CA MET A 25 -3.92 1.04 25.78
C MET A 25 -3.61 1.91 27.01
N LYS A 26 -4.38 2.98 27.23
CA LYS A 26 -4.21 3.87 28.39
C LYS A 26 -4.44 3.17 29.74
N ARG A 27 -5.19 2.06 29.76
CA ARG A 27 -5.53 1.29 30.95
C ARG A 27 -4.51 0.20 31.31
N LEU A 28 -3.49 -0.05 30.48
CA LEU A 28 -2.48 -1.08 30.74
C LEU A 28 -1.35 -0.57 31.65
N PRO A 29 -1.00 -1.30 32.73
CA PRO A 29 0.03 -0.88 33.67
C PRO A 29 1.44 -1.03 33.08
N GLY A 30 2.03 0.09 32.65
CA GLY A 30 3.45 0.46 32.76
C GLY A 30 4.56 -0.37 32.08
N ARG A 31 4.37 -1.66 31.76
CA ARG A 31 5.46 -2.54 31.28
C ARG A 31 5.54 -2.70 29.76
N THR A 32 4.59 -2.16 29.01
CA THR A 32 4.53 -2.18 27.53
C THR A 32 4.54 -0.76 26.93
N ARG A 33 5.45 0.09 27.44
CA ARG A 33 5.64 1.47 26.93
C ARG A 33 6.03 1.53 25.45
N THR A 34 6.71 0.51 24.94
CA THR A 34 7.12 0.40 23.54
C THR A 34 5.92 0.18 22.64
N THR A 35 5.03 -0.75 23.01
CA THR A 35 3.79 -1.07 22.28
C THR A 35 2.85 0.13 22.23
N THR A 36 2.70 0.85 23.36
CA THR A 36 1.80 2.02 23.41
C THR A 36 2.32 3.18 22.55
N ARG A 37 3.64 3.43 22.57
CA ARG A 37 4.28 4.48 21.76
C ARG A 37 4.30 4.15 20.27
N GLU A 38 4.52 2.88 19.91
CA GLU A 38 4.47 2.41 18.54
C GLU A 38 3.05 2.52 17.97
N LEU A 39 2.03 2.10 18.73
CA LEU A 39 0.63 2.23 18.31
C LEU A 39 0.22 3.70 18.12
N ALA A 40 0.60 4.60 19.04
CA ALA A 40 0.35 6.04 18.87
C ALA A 40 1.06 6.64 17.64
N ARG A 41 2.27 6.16 17.31
CA ARG A 41 3.00 6.54 16.11
C ARG A 41 2.28 6.09 14.83
N LEU A 42 1.81 4.84 14.79
CA LEU A 42 1.09 4.28 13.62
C LEU A 42 -0.23 5.03 13.37
N VAL A 43 -0.94 5.41 14.43
CA VAL A 43 -2.16 6.23 14.37
C VAL A 43 -1.87 7.62 13.80
N TRP A 44 -0.88 8.31 14.34
CA TRP A 44 -0.50 9.64 13.89
C TRP A 44 -0.01 9.65 12.44
N GLN A 45 0.72 8.61 12.02
CA GLN A 45 1.15 8.43 10.63
C GLN A 45 -0.06 8.23 9.70
N LYS A 46 -1.03 7.37 10.07
CA LYS A 46 -2.27 7.18 9.30
C LYS A 46 -3.07 8.47 9.12
N GLU A 47 -3.23 9.28 10.17
CA GLU A 47 -4.00 10.53 10.10
C GLU A 47 -3.33 11.62 9.24
N ARG A 48 -1.99 11.64 9.16
CA ARG A 48 -1.26 12.59 8.31
C ARG A 48 -1.05 12.11 6.88
N GLY A 49 -1.58 10.94 6.52
CA GLY A 49 -1.31 10.28 5.23
C GLY A 49 0.15 9.83 5.07
N GLU A 50 0.91 9.78 6.16
CA GLU A 50 2.28 9.30 6.18
C GLU A 50 2.30 7.79 6.40
N SER A 51 3.13 7.08 5.65
CA SER A 51 3.21 5.62 5.80
C SER A 51 3.69 5.26 7.22
N PRO A 52 3.01 4.34 7.93
CA PRO A 52 3.40 3.90 9.26
C PRO A 52 4.78 3.20 9.29
N TRP A 53 5.16 2.67 8.14
CA TRP A 53 6.40 1.95 7.92
C TRP A 53 7.57 2.94 7.87
N PRO A 54 8.74 2.63 8.48
CA PRO A 54 9.94 3.43 8.23
C PRO A 54 10.08 3.53 6.72
N ALA A 55 10.11 4.77 6.20
CA ALA A 55 10.07 5.02 4.78
C ALA A 55 11.12 4.14 4.11
N MET A 56 10.68 3.12 3.35
CA MET A 56 11.58 2.40 2.46
C MET A 56 12.26 3.50 1.65
N LYS A 57 13.60 3.54 1.69
CA LYS A 57 14.41 4.53 0.98
C LYS A 57 13.81 4.70 -0.42
N ARG A 58 13.57 5.93 -0.88
CA ARG A 58 12.99 6.14 -2.23
C ARG A 58 13.86 5.38 -3.23
N SER A 59 13.22 4.62 -4.11
CA SER A 59 13.90 3.96 -5.23
C SER A 59 14.60 5.02 -6.08
N SER A 60 15.85 4.74 -6.45
CA SER A 60 16.65 5.60 -7.34
C SER A 60 16.63 5.12 -8.79
N VAL A 61 15.93 4.02 -9.09
CA VAL A 61 15.85 3.46 -10.44
C VAL A 61 14.97 4.33 -11.34
N ALA A 62 15.53 4.69 -12.50
CA ALA A 62 14.79 5.40 -13.54
C ALA A 62 13.92 4.42 -14.34
N ILE A 63 12.62 4.71 -14.43
CA ILE A 63 11.68 4.00 -15.32
C ILE A 63 11.59 4.82 -16.60
N VAL A 64 11.93 4.19 -17.72
CA VAL A 64 11.92 4.84 -19.05
C VAL A 64 10.60 4.57 -19.77
N GLU A 65 10.19 5.50 -20.63
CA GLU A 65 9.05 5.28 -21.50
C GLU A 65 9.36 4.19 -22.54
N PRO A 66 8.44 3.26 -22.84
CA PRO A 66 8.60 2.32 -23.94
C PRO A 66 8.76 3.04 -25.28
N SER A 67 9.74 2.62 -26.08
CA SER A 67 10.06 3.27 -27.36
C SER A 67 9.02 3.05 -28.45
N CYS A 68 8.19 2.00 -28.35
CA CYS A 68 7.17 1.68 -29.35
C CYS A 68 5.81 2.35 -29.06
N PRO A 69 4.95 2.58 -30.06
CA PRO A 69 3.59 3.11 -29.88
C PRO A 69 2.67 2.22 -29.02
N ALA A 70 1.54 2.77 -28.56
CA ALA A 70 0.67 2.12 -27.58
C ALA A 70 -0.05 0.86 -28.12
N ASP A 71 -0.25 0.80 -29.43
CA ASP A 71 -0.89 -0.28 -30.19
C ASP A 71 0.10 -1.34 -30.70
N HIS A 72 1.41 -1.16 -30.44
CA HIS A 72 2.42 -2.11 -30.86
C HIS A 72 2.30 -3.44 -30.08
N PRO A 73 2.39 -4.62 -30.74
CA PRO A 73 2.23 -5.92 -30.08
C PRO A 73 3.21 -6.13 -28.91
N ASP A 74 4.44 -5.63 -29.04
CA ASP A 74 5.47 -5.76 -27.99
C ASP A 74 5.40 -4.68 -26.90
N ARG A 75 4.44 -3.74 -26.97
CA ARG A 75 4.35 -2.64 -26.00
C ARG A 75 4.20 -3.16 -24.58
N GLY A 76 3.40 -4.22 -24.39
CA GLY A 76 3.23 -4.88 -23.10
C GLY A 76 4.55 -5.40 -22.52
N LEU A 77 5.37 -6.05 -23.35
CA LEU A 77 6.67 -6.58 -22.95
C LEU A 77 7.65 -5.43 -22.62
N GLN A 78 7.68 -4.38 -23.44
CA GLN A 78 8.55 -3.23 -23.15
C GLN A 78 8.18 -2.51 -21.85
N CYS A 79 6.89 -2.39 -21.53
CA CYS A 79 6.44 -1.88 -20.23
C CYS A 79 6.96 -2.73 -19.07
N GLN A 80 6.93 -4.06 -19.20
CA GLN A 80 7.44 -4.97 -18.17
C GLN A 80 8.94 -4.80 -17.97
N LEU A 81 9.73 -4.80 -19.05
CA LEU A 81 11.18 -4.60 -19.00
C LEU A 81 11.56 -3.24 -18.42
N ALA A 82 10.81 -2.17 -18.72
CA ALA A 82 11.05 -0.85 -18.18
C ALA A 82 10.78 -0.76 -16.67
N LEU A 83 9.83 -1.56 -16.16
CA LEU A 83 9.45 -1.59 -14.74
C LEU A 83 10.26 -2.58 -13.92
N GLU A 84 10.81 -3.63 -14.54
CA GLU A 84 11.47 -4.75 -13.87
C GLU A 84 12.60 -4.32 -12.91
N PRO A 85 13.51 -3.39 -13.26
CA PRO A 85 14.57 -2.99 -12.33
C PRO A 85 14.02 -2.31 -11.05
N ALA A 86 12.97 -1.49 -11.19
CA ALA A 86 12.34 -0.83 -10.04
C ALA A 86 11.52 -1.82 -9.20
N PHE A 87 10.93 -2.82 -9.85
CA PHE A 87 10.22 -3.92 -9.21
C PHE A 87 11.18 -4.77 -8.37
N GLN A 88 12.34 -5.14 -8.90
CA GLN A 88 13.37 -5.90 -8.19
C GLN A 88 13.89 -5.12 -6.98
N GLU A 89 14.22 -3.82 -7.13
CA GLU A 89 14.66 -2.99 -5.99
C GLU A 89 13.58 -2.86 -4.90
N LEU A 90 12.30 -2.85 -5.28
CA LEU A 90 11.21 -2.85 -4.32
C LEU A 90 11.13 -4.18 -3.55
N ALA A 91 11.24 -5.30 -4.26
CA ALA A 91 11.23 -6.63 -3.66
C ALA A 91 12.43 -6.85 -2.72
N GLU A 92 13.63 -6.44 -3.14
CA GLU A 92 14.84 -6.49 -2.32
C GLU A 92 14.68 -5.69 -1.03
N ARG A 93 14.21 -4.44 -1.10
CA ARG A 93 13.99 -3.63 0.10
C ARG A 93 12.94 -4.22 1.04
N ALA A 94 11.92 -4.88 0.51
CA ALA A 94 10.92 -5.58 1.32
C ALA A 94 11.54 -6.81 2.00
N SER A 95 12.37 -7.56 1.28
CA SER A 95 13.12 -8.70 1.80
C SER A 95 14.11 -8.28 2.90
N GLU A 96 14.86 -7.19 2.70
CA GLU A 96 15.73 -6.57 3.72
C GLU A 96 14.95 -6.14 4.97
N SER A 97 13.66 -5.84 4.81
CA SER A 97 12.74 -5.50 5.90
C SER A 97 12.12 -6.74 6.56
N GLY A 98 12.52 -7.95 6.14
CA GLY A 98 12.14 -9.23 6.72
C GLY A 98 10.92 -9.90 6.10
N TRP A 99 10.46 -9.46 4.93
CA TRP A 99 9.32 -10.07 4.24
C TRP A 99 9.78 -11.30 3.47
N THR A 100 8.93 -12.32 3.42
CA THR A 100 9.14 -13.49 2.55
C THR A 100 8.84 -13.15 1.09
N GLU A 101 9.43 -13.91 0.16
CA GLU A 101 9.19 -13.74 -1.28
C GLU A 101 7.70 -13.86 -1.64
N ASP A 102 7.00 -14.83 -1.02
CA ASP A 102 5.56 -15.03 -1.21
C ASP A 102 4.73 -13.84 -0.73
N GLU A 103 5.06 -13.27 0.45
CA GLU A 103 4.38 -12.07 0.97
C GLU A 103 4.58 -10.87 0.04
N ILE A 104 5.78 -10.69 -0.49
CA ILE A 104 6.11 -9.63 -1.44
C ILE A 104 5.29 -9.81 -2.72
N ALA A 105 5.35 -10.99 -3.33
CA ALA A 105 4.66 -11.29 -4.57
C ALA A 105 3.14 -11.11 -4.43
N TYR A 106 2.56 -11.65 -3.35
CA TYR A 106 1.13 -11.55 -3.08
C TYR A 106 0.69 -10.10 -2.85
N ALA A 107 1.43 -9.34 -2.05
CA ALA A 107 1.11 -7.93 -1.80
C ALA A 107 1.17 -7.09 -3.07
N LEU A 108 2.18 -7.30 -3.92
CA LEU A 108 2.30 -6.58 -5.19
C LEU A 108 1.17 -6.91 -6.16
N LEU A 109 0.75 -8.18 -6.22
CA LEU A 109 -0.39 -8.61 -7.02
C LEU A 109 -1.71 -7.97 -6.55
N GLU A 110 -1.97 -7.98 -5.25
CA GLU A 110 -3.18 -7.37 -4.67
C GLU A 110 -3.22 -5.86 -4.90
N LEU A 111 -2.09 -5.17 -4.75
CA LEU A 111 -1.99 -3.72 -5.02
C LEU A 111 -2.27 -3.40 -6.50
N ALA A 112 -1.69 -4.16 -7.42
CA ALA A 112 -1.92 -3.99 -8.85
C ALA A 112 -3.40 -4.27 -9.20
N GLY A 113 -3.96 -5.37 -8.68
CA GLY A 113 -5.34 -5.75 -8.89
C GLY A 113 -6.34 -4.72 -8.35
N ALA A 114 -6.10 -4.18 -7.15
CA ALA A 114 -6.92 -3.12 -6.57
C ALA A 114 -6.90 -1.85 -7.43
N ARG A 115 -5.74 -1.46 -7.98
CA ARG A 115 -5.64 -0.30 -8.87
C ARG A 115 -6.43 -0.48 -10.17
N LEU A 116 -6.39 -1.66 -10.76
CA LEU A 116 -7.18 -1.99 -11.95
C LEU A 116 -8.67 -1.89 -11.69
N LYS A 117 -9.16 -2.50 -10.59
CA LYS A 117 -10.57 -2.46 -10.18
C LYS A 117 -11.05 -1.03 -9.90
N SER A 118 -10.23 -0.23 -9.23
CA SER A 118 -10.54 1.17 -8.95
C SER A 118 -10.64 1.99 -10.25
N ASN A 119 -9.67 1.84 -11.16
CA ASN A 119 -9.71 2.53 -12.45
C ASN A 119 -10.93 2.14 -13.30
N SER A 120 -11.33 0.87 -13.30
CA SER A 120 -12.53 0.44 -14.04
C SER A 120 -13.81 1.04 -13.47
N ALA A 121 -13.96 1.04 -12.13
CA ALA A 121 -15.12 1.63 -11.46
C ALA A 121 -15.22 3.15 -11.70
N ASN A 122 -14.08 3.85 -11.69
CA ASN A 122 -14.03 5.28 -11.99
C ASN A 122 -14.48 5.56 -13.43
N ARG A 123 -13.97 4.80 -14.41
CA ARG A 123 -14.39 4.95 -15.82
C ARG A 123 -15.86 4.66 -16.05
N GLU A 124 -16.43 3.69 -15.33
CA GLU A 124 -17.87 3.40 -15.41
C GLU A 124 -18.70 4.56 -14.87
N THR A 125 -18.26 5.14 -13.75
CA THR A 125 -18.89 6.31 -13.13
C THR A 125 -18.84 7.53 -14.05
N GLU A 126 -17.68 7.82 -14.64
CA GLU A 126 -17.49 8.90 -15.63
C GLU A 126 -18.46 8.74 -16.81
N ARG A 127 -18.54 7.53 -17.39
CA ARG A 127 -19.48 7.25 -18.48
C ARG A 127 -20.94 7.44 -18.07
N ALA A 128 -21.31 7.13 -16.83
CA ALA A 128 -22.67 7.34 -16.33
C ALA A 128 -23.00 8.82 -16.19
N ILE A 129 -22.04 9.63 -15.70
CA ILE A 129 -22.15 11.09 -15.63
C ILE A 129 -22.33 11.67 -17.04
N ASP A 130 -21.49 11.28 -17.99
CA ASP A 130 -21.55 11.79 -19.37
C ASP A 130 -22.90 11.49 -20.04
N ARG A 131 -23.46 10.29 -19.81
CA ARG A 131 -24.81 9.95 -20.31
C ARG A 131 -25.89 10.82 -19.68
N ALA A 132 -25.81 11.05 -18.37
CA ALA A 132 -26.79 11.85 -17.65
C ALA A 132 -26.74 13.33 -18.06
N THR A 133 -25.55 13.87 -18.33
CA THR A 133 -25.36 15.25 -18.78
C THR A 133 -25.70 15.45 -20.25
N ALA A 134 -25.51 14.45 -21.11
CA ALA A 134 -25.88 14.52 -22.53
C ALA A 134 -27.40 14.41 -22.80
N THR A 135 -28.17 13.94 -21.83
CA THR A 135 -29.64 13.80 -21.94
C THR A 135 -30.38 15.05 -21.43
N ARG A 136 -29.66 16.11 -21.06
CA ARG A 136 -30.18 17.35 -20.48
C ARG A 136 -30.01 18.52 -21.43
#